data_AF-W1X6N1-F1
#
_entry.id   AF-W1X6N1-F1
#
_cell.length_a   1.000
_cell.length_b   1.000
_cell.length_c   1.000
_cell.angle_alpha   90.00
_cell.angle_beta   90.00
_cell.angle_gamma   90.00
#
_symmetry.space_group_name_H-M   'P 1'
#
loop_
_entity.id
_entity.type
_entity.pdbx_description
1 polymer ?
#
loop_
_entity_poly.entity_id
_entity_poly.type
_entity_poly.pdbx_seq_one_letter_code
_entity_poly.pdbx_strand_id
1 'polypeptide(L)'
;KKATNDILEVVNYMKALREGRSLLNRYPISSRLIKKLHQILMDGDAIGGSSVVAGEFRTIQNFLGPKGSTIENATYIPPEPQLVPEYISNLEKY
;
A
#
# COMPACT_ATOMS: atom_id res chain seq x y z
N LYS A 1 -2.76 -8.35 22.96
CA LYS A 1 -1.80 -7.54 22.16
C LYS A 1 -2.40 -6.90 20.89
N LYS A 2 -3.68 -7.14 20.52
CA LYS A 2 -4.28 -6.71 19.24
C LYS A 2 -4.75 -5.24 19.20
N ALA A 3 -5.38 -4.77 20.28
CA ALA A 3 -5.99 -3.43 20.33
C ALA A 3 -4.99 -2.27 20.10
N THR A 4 -3.71 -2.46 20.46
CA THR A 4 -2.67 -1.44 20.25
C THR A 4 -2.32 -1.28 18.77
N ASN A 5 -2.34 -2.36 17.98
CA ASN A 5 -2.08 -2.30 16.54
C ASN A 5 -3.25 -1.66 15.80
N ASP A 6 -4.48 -2.01 16.16
CA ASP A 6 -5.68 -1.39 15.57
C ASP A 6 -5.69 0.14 15.82
N ILE A 7 -5.32 0.58 17.02
CA ILE A 7 -5.17 2.01 17.34
C ILE A 7 -4.06 2.66 16.52
N LEU A 8 -2.89 2.01 16.42
CA LEU A 8 -1.76 2.52 15.65
C LEU A 8 -2.11 2.68 14.17
N GLU A 9 -2.83 1.71 13.60
CA GLU A 9 -3.32 1.74 12.23
C GLU A 9 -4.21 2.98 12.02
N VAL A 10 -5.21 3.21 12.88
CA VAL A 10 -6.08 4.39 12.80
C VAL A 10 -5.27 5.69 12.89
N VAL A 11 -4.29 5.76 13.80
CA VAL A 11 -3.40 6.92 13.95
C VAL A 11 -2.60 7.15 12.66
N ASN A 12 -2.07 6.10 12.05
CA ASN A 12 -1.29 6.18 10.82
C ASN A 12 -2.15 6.62 9.63
N TYR A 13 -3.39 6.13 9.50
CA TYR A 13 -4.34 6.64 8.50
C TYR A 13 -4.59 8.14 8.65
N MET A 14 -4.83 8.60 9.88
CA MET A 14 -5.05 10.03 10.16
C MET A 14 -3.82 10.88 9.80
N LYS A 15 -2.61 10.40 10.10
CA LYS A 15 -1.35 11.07 9.71
C LYS A 15 -1.21 11.12 8.19
N ALA A 16 -1.38 9.99 7.50
CA ALA A 16 -1.26 9.90 6.05
C ALA A 16 -2.27 10.80 5.33
N LEU A 17 -3.52 10.86 5.80
CA LEU A 17 -4.56 11.71 5.22
C LEU A 17 -4.21 13.21 5.34
N ARG A 18 -3.74 13.64 6.52
CA ARG A 18 -3.32 15.04 6.76
C ARG A 18 -2.12 15.41 5.89
N GLU A 19 -1.12 14.55 5.82
CA GLU A 19 0.07 14.76 5.00
C GLU A 19 -0.30 14.79 3.51
N GLY A 20 -1.10 13.84 3.04
CA GLY A 20 -1.56 13.77 1.66
C GLY A 20 -2.32 15.02 1.23
N ARG A 21 -3.26 15.49 2.07
CA ARG A 21 -3.98 16.75 1.82
C ARG A 21 -3.03 17.95 1.73
N SER A 22 -2.02 18.02 2.60
CA SER A 22 -1.02 19.09 2.58
C SER A 22 -0.19 19.07 1.29
N LEU A 23 0.30 17.89 0.89
CA LEU A 23 1.14 17.70 -0.30
C LEU A 23 0.37 17.96 -1.60
N LEU A 24 -0.92 17.61 -1.65
CA LEU A 24 -1.77 17.84 -2.83
C LEU A 24 -1.98 19.33 -3.14
N ASN A 25 -1.74 20.24 -2.19
CA ASN A 25 -1.74 21.67 -2.47
C ASN A 25 -0.52 22.11 -3.31
N ARG A 26 0.50 21.25 -3.46
CA ARG A 26 1.79 21.58 -4.10
C ARG A 26 2.17 20.62 -5.22
N TYR A 27 1.68 19.39 -5.18
CA TYR A 27 2.06 18.32 -6.10
C TYR A 27 0.82 17.56 -6.60
N PRO A 28 0.82 17.09 -7.86
CA PRO A 28 -0.22 16.21 -8.34
C PRO A 28 -0.13 14.83 -7.65
N ILE A 29 -1.19 14.03 -7.81
CA ILE A 29 -1.15 12.61 -7.47
C ILE A 29 -0.03 11.97 -8.29
N SER A 30 0.88 11.29 -7.59
CA SER A 30 2.06 10.64 -8.18
C SER A 30 2.46 9.43 -7.35
N SER A 31 3.21 8.53 -7.96
CA SER A 31 3.85 7.38 -7.30
C SER A 31 4.69 7.83 -6.10
N ARG A 32 5.39 8.97 -6.20
CA ARG A 32 6.10 9.57 -5.07
C ARG A 32 5.16 9.89 -3.91
N LEU A 33 4.00 10.49 -4.17
CA LEU A 33 2.99 10.76 -3.14
C LEU A 33 2.46 9.44 -2.56
N ILE A 34 2.06 8.49 -3.41
CA ILE A 34 1.50 7.20 -2.99
C ILE A 34 2.49 6.44 -2.10
N LYS A 35 3.76 6.32 -2.53
CA LYS A 35 4.83 5.69 -1.77
C LYS A 35 5.08 6.38 -0.43
N LYS A 36 5.08 7.72 -0.41
CA LYS A 36 5.24 8.51 0.82
C LYS A 36 4.11 8.25 1.82
N LEU A 37 2.86 8.24 1.36
CA LEU A 37 1.70 7.96 2.21
C LEU A 37 1.72 6.51 2.71
N HIS A 38 2.05 5.56 1.84
CA HIS A 38 2.20 4.16 2.21
C HIS A 38 3.27 3.95 3.30
N GLN A 39 4.39 4.67 3.23
CA GLN A 39 5.41 4.64 4.29
C GLN A 39 4.84 5.06 5.66
N ILE A 40 3.97 6.08 5.69
CA ILE A 40 3.30 6.53 6.92
C ILE A 40 2.29 5.49 7.42
N LEU A 41 1.56 4.85 6.51
CA LEU A 41 0.58 3.81 6.86
C LEU A 41 1.24 2.61 7.54
N MET A 42 2.42 2.21 7.04
CA MET A 42 3.16 1.03 7.53
C MET A 42 4.02 1.30 8.78
N ASP A 43 4.04 2.54 9.29
CA ASP A 43 4.86 2.90 10.44
C ASP A 43 4.52 2.04 11.68
N GLY A 44 5.55 1.50 12.33
CA GLY A 44 5.43 0.66 13.52
C GLY A 44 4.75 -0.71 13.30
N ASP A 45 4.77 -1.26 12.08
CA ASP A 45 4.20 -2.57 11.73
C ASP A 45 2.70 -2.69 12.08
N ALA A 46 1.98 -1.57 11.95
CA ALA A 46 0.58 -1.46 12.36
C ALA A 46 -0.34 -2.46 11.64
N ILE A 47 -0.04 -2.76 10.38
CA ILE A 47 -0.91 -3.53 9.48
C ILE A 47 -0.44 -5.00 9.34
N GLY A 48 0.65 -5.38 10.01
CA GLY A 48 1.07 -6.76 10.19
C GLY A 48 1.36 -7.50 8.90
N GLY A 49 2.60 -7.42 8.43
CA GLY A 49 3.04 -8.20 7.27
C GLY A 49 4.55 -8.18 7.13
N SER A 50 5.21 -9.27 7.53
CA SER A 50 6.68 -9.43 7.47
C SER A 50 7.27 -9.28 6.06
N SER A 51 6.43 -9.28 5.02
CA SER A 51 6.80 -9.12 3.61
C SER A 51 6.49 -7.73 3.02
N VAL A 52 5.96 -6.79 3.81
CA VAL A 52 5.61 -5.45 3.32
C VAL A 52 6.77 -4.49 3.51
N VAL A 53 7.32 -3.99 2.39
CA VAL A 53 8.34 -2.94 2.41
C VAL A 53 7.67 -1.58 2.37
N ALA A 54 7.77 -0.85 3.47
CA ALA A 54 7.16 0.46 3.64
C ALA A 54 7.65 1.46 2.58
N GLY A 55 6.75 1.83 1.66
CA GLY A 55 6.99 2.87 0.66
C GLY A 55 7.46 2.32 -0.68
N GLU A 56 7.42 1.00 -0.87
CA GLU A 56 7.76 0.37 -2.13
C GLU A 56 6.56 -0.34 -2.75
N PHE A 57 6.59 -0.45 -4.08
CA PHE A 57 5.70 -1.39 -4.75
C PHE A 57 6.13 -2.81 -4.42
N ARG A 58 5.16 -3.72 -4.37
CA ARG A 58 5.44 -5.14 -4.13
C ARG A 58 6.41 -5.67 -5.20
N THR A 59 7.31 -6.53 -4.77
CA THR A 59 8.22 -7.29 -5.62
C THR A 59 7.80 -8.77 -5.72
N ILE A 60 6.86 -9.19 -4.88
CA ILE A 60 6.33 -10.55 -4.80
C ILE A 60 4.90 -10.55 -5.33
N GLN A 61 4.52 -11.61 -6.05
CA GLN A 61 3.14 -11.81 -6.51
C GLN A 61 2.22 -11.99 -5.30
N ASN A 62 1.19 -11.16 -5.20
CA ASN A 62 0.10 -11.37 -4.27
C ASN A 62 -1.09 -12.01 -5.00
N PHE A 63 -2.04 -12.54 -4.23
CA PHE A 63 -3.30 -13.05 -4.74
C PHE A 63 -4.38 -12.86 -3.68
N LEU A 64 -5.64 -12.83 -4.12
CA LEU A 64 -6.81 -12.80 -3.25
C LEU A 64 -7.56 -14.13 -3.36
N GLY A 65 -8.04 -14.63 -2.23
CA GLY A 65 -8.84 -15.84 -2.15
C GLY A 65 -9.32 -16.08 -0.72
N PRO A 66 -10.24 -17.03 -0.52
CA PRO A 66 -10.60 -17.51 0.81
C PRO A 66 -9.38 -17.91 1.64
N LYS A 67 -9.55 -17.96 2.97
CA LYS A 67 -8.46 -18.38 3.86
C LYS A 67 -7.97 -19.78 3.48
N GLY A 68 -6.66 -19.92 3.28
CA GLY A 68 -6.04 -21.19 2.85
C GLY A 68 -5.92 -21.35 1.33
N SER A 69 -6.35 -20.35 0.55
CA SER A 69 -6.09 -20.32 -0.89
C SER A 69 -4.60 -20.29 -1.19
N THR A 70 -4.25 -20.92 -2.30
CA THR A 70 -2.97 -20.81 -2.98
C THR A 70 -3.15 -19.93 -4.22
N ILE A 71 -2.06 -19.62 -4.92
CA ILE A 71 -2.15 -18.82 -6.15
C ILE A 71 -2.96 -19.56 -7.23
N GLU A 72 -2.92 -20.89 -7.25
CA GLU A 72 -3.61 -21.73 -8.24
C GLU A 72 -5.13 -21.74 -8.09
N ASN A 73 -5.63 -21.50 -6.87
CA ASN A 73 -7.07 -21.45 -6.57
C ASN A 73 -7.54 -20.06 -6.12
N ALA A 74 -6.74 -19.02 -6.40
CA ALA A 74 -7.06 -17.65 -6.09
C ALA A 74 -8.32 -17.19 -6.85
N THR A 75 -9.15 -16.38 -6.20
CA THR A 75 -10.30 -15.73 -6.86
C THR A 75 -9.86 -14.55 -7.71
N TYR A 76 -8.69 -13.99 -7.43
CA TYR A 76 -8.10 -12.93 -8.21
C TYR A 76 -6.57 -12.92 -8.08
N ILE A 77 -5.90 -12.79 -9.22
CA ILE A 77 -4.46 -12.59 -9.33
C ILE A 77 -4.24 -11.20 -9.95
N PRO A 78 -3.76 -10.21 -9.17
CA PRO A 78 -3.37 -8.91 -9.70
C PRO A 78 -2.23 -9.04 -10.73
N PRO A 79 -1.92 -7.97 -11.49
CA PRO A 79 -0.80 -7.97 -12.44
C PRO A 79 0.53 -8.46 -11.85
N GLU A 80 1.48 -8.83 -12.70
CA GLU A 80 2.82 -9.20 -12.24
C GLU A 80 3.53 -8.01 -11.54
N PRO A 81 4.37 -8.25 -10.50
CA PRO A 81 5.03 -7.19 -9.74
C PRO A 81 5.83 -6.22 -10.61
N GLN A 82 6.56 -6.75 -11.61
CA GLN A 82 7.39 -5.98 -12.53
C GLN A 82 6.60 -4.99 -13.39
N LEU A 83 5.29 -5.19 -13.57
CA LEU A 83 4.44 -4.32 -14.39
C LEU A 83 3.82 -3.17 -13.58
N VAL A 84 3.84 -3.25 -12.25
CA VAL A 84 3.21 -2.24 -11.38
C VAL A 84 3.76 -0.83 -11.63
N PRO A 85 5.08 -0.60 -11.73
CA PRO A 85 5.61 0.74 -11.99
C PRO A 85 5.09 1.34 -13.30
N GLU A 86 4.97 0.53 -14.35
CA GLU A 86 4.47 0.96 -15.66
C GLU A 86 2.99 1.35 -15.58
N TYR A 87 2.16 0.53 -14.94
CA TYR A 87 0.73 0.79 -14.80
C TYR A 87 0.43 2.01 -13.94
N ILE A 88 1.20 2.22 -12.87
CA ILE A 88 1.07 3.46 -12.08
C ILE A 88 1.54 4.67 -12.89
N SER A 89 2.60 4.55 -13.69
CA SER A 89 3.00 5.65 -14.59
C SER A 89 1.92 5.97 -15.62
N ASN A 90 1.20 4.97 -16.12
CA ASN A 90 0.06 5.19 -17.01
C ASN A 90 -1.08 5.93 -16.29
N LEU A 91 -1.41 5.53 -15.05
CA LEU A 91 -2.39 6.23 -14.21
C LEU A 91 -2.02 7.70 -13.97
N GLU A 92 -0.73 8.01 -13.74
CA GLU A 92 -0.26 9.38 -13.51
C GLU A 92 -0.37 10.28 -14.75
N LYS A 93 -0.42 9.70 -15.95
CA LYS A 93 -0.49 10.42 -17.23
C LYS A 93 -1.91 10.62 -17.76
N TYR A 94 -2.89 9.91 -17.18
CA TYR A 94 -4.30 10.01 -17.55
C TYR A 94 -4.94 11.27 -16.95
#